data_AF-A0A1U7NS10-F1
#
_entry.id   AF-A0A1U7NS10-F1
#
_cell.length_a   1.000
_cell.length_b   1.000
_cell.length_c   1.000
_cell.angle_alpha   90.00
_cell.angle_beta   90.00
_cell.angle_gamma   90.00
#
_symmetry.space_group_name_H-M   'P 1'
#
loop_
_entity.id
_entity.type
_entity.pdbx_description
1 polymer ?
#
loop_
_entity_poly.entity_id
_entity_poly.type
_entity_poly.pdbx_seq_one_letter_code
_entity_poly.pdbx_strand_id
1 'polypeptide(L)'
;MVQRACDAGAQQLVADVMASAKANGVTVRWVEIYGVRRWGSVFHDLIYKTRALGYGQALFSKYNALPLSRMSNKEELVYANGSGKYVAQFSYEEGNSTANTSTVFVLYGN
;
A
#
# COMPACT_ATOMS: atom_id res chain seq x y z
N MET A 1 -9.81 -11.83 8.48
CA MET A 1 -8.88 -12.56 7.59
C MET A 1 -8.42 -11.60 6.52
N VAL A 2 -7.11 -11.52 6.27
CA VAL A 2 -6.52 -10.70 5.20
C VAL A 2 -6.44 -11.58 3.98
N GLN A 3 -7.06 -11.17 2.88
CA GLN A 3 -7.02 -11.93 1.63
C GLN A 3 -6.38 -11.07 0.56
N ARG A 4 -5.37 -11.63 -0.12
CA ARG A 4 -4.78 -11.00 -1.29
C ARG A 4 -5.84 -10.95 -2.39
N ALA A 5 -6.12 -9.75 -2.89
CA ALA A 5 -7.00 -9.54 -4.02
C ALA A 5 -6.21 -9.77 -5.31
N CYS A 6 -6.73 -10.62 -6.18
CA CYS A 6 -6.10 -10.98 -7.46
C CYS A 6 -7.08 -10.84 -8.65
N ASP A 7 -8.28 -10.31 -8.40
CA ASP A 7 -9.28 -10.03 -9.43
C ASP A 7 -8.83 -8.92 -10.40
N ALA A 8 -9.59 -8.71 -11.46
CA ALA A 8 -9.27 -7.72 -12.49
C ALA A 8 -9.15 -6.28 -11.92
N GLY A 9 -9.92 -5.93 -10.89
CA GLY A 9 -9.82 -4.63 -10.22
C GLY A 9 -8.50 -4.48 -9.48
N ALA A 10 -8.08 -5.52 -8.77
CA ALA A 10 -6.77 -5.55 -8.11
C ALA A 10 -5.60 -5.47 -9.11
N GLN A 11 -5.70 -6.16 -10.26
CA GLN A 11 -4.69 -6.09 -11.31
C GLN A 11 -4.60 -4.71 -11.95
N GLN A 12 -5.75 -4.07 -12.22
CA GLN A 12 -5.79 -2.70 -12.72
C GLN A 12 -5.17 -1.73 -11.71
N LEU A 13 -5.49 -1.88 -10.42
CA LEU A 13 -4.93 -1.04 -9.36
C LEU A 13 -3.40 -1.19 -9.25
N VAL A 14 -2.87 -2.41 -9.41
CA VAL A 14 -1.41 -2.63 -9.51
C VAL A 14 -0.83 -1.83 -10.68
N ALA A 15 -1.45 -1.90 -11.86
CA ALA A 15 -0.98 -1.16 -13.03
C ALA A 15 -1.03 0.36 -12.80
N ASP A 16 -2.09 0.87 -12.18
CA ASP A 16 -2.26 2.29 -11.88
C ASP A 16 -1.21 2.79 -10.87
N VAL A 17 -0.90 2.00 -9.85
CA VAL A 17 0.18 2.30 -8.88
C VAL A 17 1.54 2.32 -9.58
N MET A 18 1.83 1.35 -10.43
CA MET A 18 3.08 1.31 -11.20
C MET A 18 3.21 2.51 -12.15
N ALA A 19 2.11 2.92 -12.79
CA ALA A 19 2.08 4.10 -13.66
C ALA A 19 2.27 5.40 -12.87
N SER A 20 1.58 5.55 -11.73
CA SER A 20 1.72 6.71 -10.86
C SER A 20 3.12 6.81 -10.24
N ALA A 21 3.69 5.68 -9.81
CA ALA A 21 5.07 5.60 -9.34
C ALA A 21 6.05 6.19 -10.36
N LYS A 22 5.92 5.75 -11.63
CA LYS A 22 6.75 6.24 -12.73
C LYS A 22 6.57 7.75 -12.95
N ALA A 23 5.34 8.24 -12.94
CA ALA A 23 5.06 9.66 -13.09
C ALA A 23 5.65 10.51 -11.95
N ASN A 24 5.68 9.97 -10.74
CA ASN A 24 6.19 10.65 -9.54
C ASN A 24 7.70 10.42 -9.30
N GLY A 25 8.40 9.67 -10.16
CA GLY A 25 9.82 9.34 -9.98
C GLY A 25 10.09 8.37 -8.82
N VAL A 26 9.08 7.62 -8.37
CA VAL A 26 9.20 6.62 -7.30
C VAL A 26 9.52 5.27 -7.92
N THR A 27 10.59 4.62 -7.45
CA THR A 27 10.92 3.26 -7.90
C THR A 27 10.06 2.24 -7.15
N VAL A 28 9.15 1.57 -7.85
CA VAL A 28 8.36 0.45 -7.32
C VAL A 28 8.74 -0.83 -8.07
N ARG A 29 9.03 -1.92 -7.34
CA ARG A 29 9.35 -3.24 -7.92
C ARG A 29 8.24 -4.26 -7.73
N TRP A 30 7.39 -4.06 -6.74
CA TRP A 30 6.30 -4.97 -6.42
C TRP A 30 5.15 -4.20 -5.79
N VAL A 31 3.93 -4.70 -6.02
CA VAL A 31 2.68 -4.17 -5.46
C VAL A 31 1.80 -5.35 -5.10
N GLU A 32 1.17 -5.29 -3.93
CA GLU A 32 0.22 -6.27 -3.44
C GLU A 32 -1.05 -5.56 -2.98
N ILE A 33 -2.21 -6.10 -3.39
CA ILE A 33 -3.52 -5.57 -3.05
C ILE A 33 -4.22 -6.55 -2.11
N TYR A 34 -4.83 -6.03 -1.06
CA TYR A 34 -5.58 -6.83 -0.09
C TYR A 34 -6.94 -6.22 0.19
N GLY A 35 -7.94 -7.09 0.34
CA GLY A 35 -9.28 -6.72 0.83
C GLY A 35 -9.45 -7.16 2.28
N VAL A 36 -10.06 -6.31 3.12
CA VAL A 36 -10.40 -6.64 4.52
C VAL A 36 -11.75 -6.08 4.93
N ARG A 37 -12.46 -6.84 5.78
CA ARG A 37 -13.81 -6.50 6.27
C ARG A 37 -13.84 -5.61 7.51
N ARG A 38 -12.82 -5.67 8.37
CA ARG A 38 -12.65 -4.86 9.59
C ARG A 38 -11.16 -4.66 9.87
N TRP A 39 -10.79 -3.45 10.25
CA TRP A 39 -9.40 -3.02 10.39
C TRP A 39 -9.04 -2.71 11.85
N GLY A 40 -7.79 -3.00 12.26
CA GLY A 40 -7.29 -2.68 13.61
C GLY A 40 -6.02 -3.41 14.08
N SER A 41 -5.70 -4.61 13.58
CA SER A 41 -4.60 -5.42 14.16
C SER A 41 -3.43 -5.77 13.22
N VAL A 42 -3.68 -6.03 11.94
CA VAL A 42 -2.66 -6.62 11.03
C VAL A 42 -1.54 -5.64 10.68
N PHE A 43 -1.86 -4.35 10.61
CA PHE A 43 -0.91 -3.32 10.22
C PHE A 43 0.17 -3.11 11.31
N HIS A 44 -0.22 -3.22 12.59
CA HIS A 44 0.74 -3.17 13.70
C HIS A 44 1.75 -4.32 13.63
N ASP A 45 1.30 -5.56 13.41
CA ASP A 45 2.20 -6.73 13.37
C ASP A 45 3.19 -6.67 12.20
N LEU A 46 2.75 -6.21 11.03
CA LEU A 46 3.61 -6.04 9.87
C LEU A 46 4.62 -4.92 10.11
N ILE A 47 4.21 -3.81 10.74
CA ILE A 47 5.11 -2.72 11.14
C ILE A 47 6.19 -3.20 12.10
N TYR A 48 5.84 -3.95 13.15
CA TYR A 48 6.82 -4.41 14.13
C TYR A 48 7.86 -5.33 13.49
N LYS A 49 7.44 -6.20 12.57
CA LYS A 49 8.35 -7.04 11.79
C LYS A 49 9.25 -6.22 10.87
N THR A 50 8.71 -5.23 10.16
CA THR A 50 9.51 -4.38 9.25
C THR A 50 10.54 -3.54 10.02
N ARG A 51 10.20 -3.06 11.22
CA ARG A 51 11.15 -2.38 12.12
C ARG A 51 12.27 -3.29 12.60
N ALA A 52 11.97 -4.54 12.93
CA ALA A 52 12.98 -5.53 13.33
C ALA A 52 14.00 -5.82 12.21
N LEU A 53 13.65 -5.57 10.94
CA LEU A 53 14.54 -5.68 9.78
C LEU A 53 15.37 -4.40 9.53
N GLY A 54 15.39 -3.45 10.48
CA GLY A 54 16.19 -2.24 10.39
C GLY A 54 15.57 -1.11 9.56
N TYR A 55 14.26 -1.17 9.28
CA TYR A 55 13.56 -0.07 8.64
C TYR A 55 13.06 0.94 9.67
N GLY A 56 13.32 2.22 9.42
CA GLY A 56 12.77 3.35 10.17
C GLY A 56 11.56 3.93 9.46
N GLN A 57 10.68 4.61 10.21
CA GLN A 57 9.58 5.35 9.60
C GLN A 57 10.13 6.49 8.74
N ALA A 58 9.56 6.67 7.55
CA ALA A 58 9.97 7.69 6.59
C ALA A 58 8.76 8.54 6.16
N LEU A 59 9.06 9.72 5.60
CA LEU A 59 8.03 10.61 5.06
C LEU A 59 7.35 9.95 3.84
N PHE A 60 6.03 9.79 3.91
CA PHE A 60 5.25 9.17 2.83
C PHE A 60 5.37 9.94 1.51
N SER A 61 5.40 11.28 1.55
CA SER A 61 5.47 12.13 0.35
C SER A 61 6.63 11.79 -0.60
N LYS A 62 7.76 11.30 -0.06
CA LYS A 62 8.92 10.87 -0.85
C LYS A 62 8.69 9.59 -1.65
N TYR A 63 7.75 8.75 -1.22
CA TYR A 63 7.49 7.42 -1.76
C TYR A 63 6.05 7.27 -2.27
N ASN A 64 5.36 8.39 -2.55
CA ASN A 64 3.98 8.36 -2.98
C ASN A 64 3.83 7.81 -4.42
N ALA A 65 3.29 6.61 -4.53
CA ALA A 65 3.00 5.93 -5.80
C ALA A 65 1.50 5.81 -6.08
N LEU A 66 0.66 6.57 -5.37
CA LEU A 66 -0.78 6.40 -5.44
C LEU A 66 -1.42 7.30 -6.50
N PRO A 67 -2.40 6.79 -7.27
CA PRO A 67 -3.22 7.61 -8.13
C PRO A 67 -3.97 8.70 -7.35
N LEU A 68 -4.04 9.92 -7.91
CA LEU A 68 -4.74 11.06 -7.30
C LEU A 68 -6.20 10.75 -6.94
N SER A 69 -6.86 9.93 -7.75
CA SER A 69 -8.25 9.47 -7.56
C SER A 69 -8.47 8.63 -6.30
N ARG A 70 -7.41 8.18 -5.64
CA ARG A 70 -7.48 7.33 -4.44
C ARG A 70 -6.98 8.06 -3.18
N MET A 71 -6.82 9.39 -3.20
CA MET A 71 -6.20 10.11 -2.08
C MET A 71 -7.14 10.52 -0.92
N SER A 72 -8.43 10.21 -0.96
CA SER A 72 -9.40 10.54 0.10
C SER A 72 -9.56 9.42 1.13
N ASN A 73 -9.78 9.77 2.41
CA ASN A 73 -10.06 8.83 3.52
C ASN A 73 -9.05 7.67 3.62
N LYS A 74 -7.79 8.02 3.87
CA LYS A 74 -6.66 7.10 3.81
C LYS A 74 -5.76 7.13 5.02
N GLU A 75 -5.09 6.02 5.25
CA GLU A 75 -3.93 5.93 6.13
C GLU A 75 -2.69 5.61 5.30
N GLU A 76 -1.59 6.28 5.63
CA GLU A 76 -0.36 6.26 4.85
C GLU A 76 0.84 6.07 5.78
N LEU A 77 1.58 4.99 5.55
CA LEU A 77 2.77 4.68 6.35
C LEU A 77 3.87 4.16 5.44
N VAL A 78 5.08 4.70 5.60
CA VAL A 78 6.27 4.24 4.88
C VAL A 78 7.38 3.94 5.85
N TYR A 79 8.06 2.84 5.56
CA TYR A 79 9.26 2.41 6.25
C TYR A 79 10.38 2.33 5.24
N ALA A 80 11.53 2.92 5.53
CA ALA A 80 12.72 2.87 4.69
C ALA A 80 13.97 2.57 5.52
N ASN A 81 15.00 2.03 4.90
CA ASN A 81 16.28 1.77 5.55
C ASN A 81 17.44 2.49 4.85
N GLY A 82 18.62 2.44 5.46
CA GLY A 82 19.83 3.10 4.95
C GLY A 82 20.36 2.56 3.62
N SER A 83 19.88 1.39 3.16
CA SER A 83 20.26 0.82 1.84
C SER A 83 19.36 1.28 0.70
N GLY A 84 18.42 2.19 0.96
CA GLY A 84 17.49 2.72 -0.04
C GLY A 84 16.30 1.81 -0.33
N LYS A 85 16.09 0.77 0.49
CA LYS A 85 14.88 -0.04 0.44
C LYS A 85 13.74 0.63 1.19
N TYR A 86 12.52 0.44 0.70
CA TYR A 86 11.33 0.90 1.40
C TYR A 86 10.13 -0.01 1.19
N VAL A 87 9.21 0.07 2.13
CA VAL A 87 7.88 -0.53 2.10
C VAL A 87 6.89 0.58 2.43
N ALA A 88 6.02 0.89 1.49
CA ALA A 88 4.94 1.82 1.64
C ALA A 88 3.62 1.06 1.73
N GLN A 89 2.75 1.59 2.57
CA GLN A 89 1.47 1.02 2.88
C GLN A 89 0.42 2.11 2.81
N PHE A 90 -0.69 1.76 2.19
CA PHE A 90 -1.81 2.65 1.98
C PHE A 90 -3.12 1.89 2.13
N SER A 91 -4.08 2.51 2.79
CA SER A 91 -5.45 2.00 2.91
C SER A 91 -6.44 3.05 2.42
N TYR A 92 -7.54 2.61 1.81
CA TYR A 92 -8.66 3.48 1.48
C TYR A 92 -9.98 2.71 1.53
N GLU A 93 -11.07 3.41 1.82
CA GLU A 93 -12.41 2.86 1.70
C GLU A 93 -12.85 2.87 0.23
N GLU A 94 -13.17 1.70 -0.32
CA GLU A 94 -13.75 1.60 -1.65
C GLU A 94 -15.27 1.46 -1.53
N GLY A 95 -16.01 2.46 -1.99
CA GLY A 95 -17.47 2.40 -2.07
C GLY A 95 -17.90 1.29 -3.03
N ASN A 96 -18.44 0.20 -2.49
CA ASN A 96 -19.22 -0.85 -3.16
C ASN A 96 -18.66 -1.47 -4.48
N SER A 97 -17.36 -1.72 -4.57
CA SER A 97 -16.77 -2.57 -5.62
C SER A 97 -15.40 -3.04 -5.09
N THR A 98 -14.94 -4.29 -5.08
CA THR A 98 -15.22 -5.51 -5.86
C THR A 98 -15.32 -6.78 -4.97
N ALA A 99 -15.39 -6.68 -3.63
CA ALA A 99 -15.20 -7.86 -2.77
C ALA A 99 -15.94 -7.93 -1.42
N ASN A 100 -17.04 -7.20 -1.17
CA ASN A 100 -17.67 -7.17 0.17
C ASN A 100 -16.66 -6.83 1.30
N THR A 101 -15.69 -5.96 1.00
CA THR A 101 -14.63 -5.52 1.93
C THR A 101 -14.67 -4.01 2.00
N SER A 102 -14.91 -3.48 3.20
CA SER A 102 -15.07 -2.05 3.47
C SER A 102 -13.80 -1.22 3.23
N THR A 103 -12.64 -1.87 3.08
CA THR A 103 -11.35 -1.19 2.96
C THR A 103 -10.39 -2.00 2.07
N VAL A 104 -9.72 -1.30 1.14
CA VAL A 104 -8.66 -1.83 0.26
C VAL A 104 -7.30 -1.38 0.78
N PHE A 105 -6.33 -2.29 0.72
CA PHE A 105 -4.96 -2.07 1.15
C PHE A 105 -4.02 -2.27 -0.02
N VAL A 106 -3.10 -1.33 -0.18
CA VAL A 106 -2.03 -1.38 -1.17
C VAL A 106 -0.71 -1.40 -0.42
N LEU A 107 0.06 -2.46 -0.62
CA LEU A 107 1.42 -2.60 -0.13
C LEU A 107 2.35 -2.56 -1.33
N TYR A 108 3.37 -1.69 -1.32
CA TYR A 108 4.33 -1.60 -2.41
C TYR A 108 5.72 -1.23 -1.92
N GLY A 109 6.74 -1.56 -2.70
CA GLY A 109 8.13 -1.32 -2.31
C GLY A 109 9.13 -1.64 -3.41
N ASN A 110 10.41 -1.64 -3.05
CA ASN A 110 11.53 -1.89 -3.96
C ASN A 110 12.57 -2.87 -3.41
#